data_AF-G4ZYJ3-F1
#
_entry.id   AF-G4ZYJ3-F1
#
_cell.length_a   1.000
_cell.length_b   1.000
_cell.length_c   1.000
_cell.angle_alpha   90.00
_cell.angle_beta   90.00
_cell.angle_gamma   90.00
#
_symmetry.space_group_name_H-M   'P 1'
#
loop_
_entity.id
_entity.type
_entity.pdbx_description
1 polymer ?
#
loop_
_entity_poly.entity_id
_entity_poly.type
_entity_poly.pdbx_seq_one_letter_code
_entity_poly.pdbx_strand_id
1 'polypeptide(L)'
;SKTRTRLTQQQKLRLIKKAESSPAVKYEDLALWAKVEFGLLRPPGKTTIDRIISGRIALLRQPHESAQRKNKPSPFQLQIDQNIV
;
A
#
# COMPACT_ATOMS: atom_id res chain seq x y z
N SER A 1 11.02 -15.52 -15.05
CA SER A 1 10.00 -15.27 -14.00
C SER A 1 9.45 -13.85 -14.11
N LYS A 2 8.15 -13.65 -14.38
CA LYS A 2 7.55 -12.31 -14.45
C LYS A 2 7.46 -11.72 -13.04
N THR A 3 8.34 -10.77 -12.70
CA THR A 3 8.35 -10.07 -11.41
C THR A 3 6.99 -9.40 -11.18
N ARG A 4 6.26 -9.84 -10.15
CA ARG A 4 4.92 -9.33 -9.82
C ARG A 4 5.04 -7.96 -9.16
N THR A 5 4.25 -7.00 -9.59
CA THR A 5 4.15 -5.69 -8.93
C THR A 5 3.58 -5.86 -7.53
N ARG A 6 4.36 -5.48 -6.51
CA ARG A 6 3.92 -5.53 -5.11
C ARG A 6 3.20 -4.22 -4.78
N LEU A 7 1.94 -4.34 -4.37
CA LEU A 7 1.12 -3.22 -3.90
C LEU A 7 1.10 -3.20 -2.37
N THR A 8 1.26 -2.03 -1.77
CA THR A 8 1.06 -1.83 -0.32
C THR A 8 -0.41 -1.93 0.04
N GLN A 9 -0.72 -2.13 1.33
CA GLN A 9 -2.11 -2.20 1.79
C GLN A 9 -2.88 -0.91 1.47
N GLN A 10 -2.27 0.26 1.70
CA GLN A 10 -2.86 1.55 1.37
C GLN A 10 -3.16 1.71 -0.12
N GLN A 11 -2.26 1.25 -0.99
CA GLN A 11 -2.48 1.26 -2.45
C GLN A 11 -3.66 0.37 -2.86
N LYS A 12 -3.78 -0.82 -2.25
CA LYS A 12 -4.93 -1.71 -2.49
C LYS A 12 -6.25 -1.05 -2.07
N LEU A 13 -6.27 -0.36 -0.93
CA LEU A 13 -7.46 0.36 -0.45
C LEU A 13 -7.84 1.53 -1.38
N ARG A 14 -6.86 2.32 -1.85
CA ARG A 14 -7.12 3.37 -2.83
C ARG A 14 -7.66 2.81 -4.15
N LEU A 15 -7.15 1.66 -4.58
CA LEU A 15 -7.62 0.97 -5.77
C LEU A 15 -9.07 0.50 -5.63
N ILE A 16 -9.45 -0.05 -4.46
CA ILE A 16 -10.84 -0.41 -4.15
C ILE A 16 -11.74 0.84 -4.22
N LYS A 17 -11.36 1.93 -3.55
CA LYS A 17 -12.13 3.18 -3.55
C LYS A 17 -12.33 3.73 -4.97
N LYS A 18 -11.29 3.66 -5.81
CA LYS A 18 -11.36 4.07 -7.22
C LYS A 18 -12.32 3.19 -8.03
N ALA A 19 -12.26 1.87 -7.84
CA ALA A 19 -13.18 0.93 -8.49
C ALA A 19 -14.64 1.13 -8.06
N GLU A 20 -14.89 1.43 -6.78
CA GLU A 20 -16.23 1.70 -6.26
C GLU A 20 -16.80 3.03 -6.77
N SER A 21 -15.95 4.05 -6.91
CA SER A 21 -16.35 5.36 -7.42
C SER A 21 -16.62 5.33 -8.93
N SER A 22 -16.19 4.28 -9.64
CA SER A 22 -16.32 4.17 -11.09
C SER A 22 -16.47 2.70 -11.51
N PRO A 23 -17.64 2.08 -11.26
CA PRO A 23 -17.86 0.64 -11.48
C PRO A 23 -17.86 0.23 -12.97
N ALA A 24 -18.00 1.18 -13.90
CA ALA A 24 -17.94 0.93 -15.34
C ALA A 24 -16.52 0.97 -15.92
N VAL A 25 -15.50 1.28 -15.12
CA VAL A 25 -14.11 1.40 -15.58
C VAL A 25 -13.57 0.02 -15.93
N LYS A 26 -13.03 -0.10 -17.14
CA LYS A 26 -12.42 -1.36 -17.58
C LYS A 26 -11.22 -1.68 -16.70
N TYR A 27 -10.92 -2.98 -16.56
CA TYR A 27 -9.74 -3.43 -15.84
C TYR A 27 -8.45 -2.73 -16.33
N GLU A 28 -8.31 -2.53 -17.64
CA GLU A 28 -7.12 -1.92 -18.25
C GLU A 28 -6.92 -0.48 -17.79
N ASP A 29 -8.00 0.29 -17.70
CA ASP A 29 -7.99 1.67 -17.22
C ASP A 29 -7.64 1.73 -15.72
N LEU A 30 -8.19 0.80 -14.93
CA LEU A 30 -7.85 0.65 -13.51
C LEU A 30 -6.38 0.28 -13.30
N ALA A 31 -5.83 -0.57 -14.16
CA ALA A 31 -4.44 -0.99 -14.14
C ALA A 31 -3.50 0.16 -14.54
N LEU A 32 -3.88 0.93 -15.56
CA LEU A 32 -3.14 2.09 -16.02
C LEU A 32 -3.17 3.20 -14.96
N TRP A 33 -4.34 3.49 -14.40
CA TRP A 33 -4.48 4.45 -13.31
C TRP A 33 -3.61 4.05 -12.12
N ALA A 34 -3.64 2.78 -11.68
CA ALA A 34 -2.82 2.31 -10.58
C ALA A 34 -1.31 2.42 -10.87
N LYS A 35 -0.90 2.25 -12.12
CA LYS A 35 0.50 2.46 -12.53
C LYS A 35 0.92 3.91 -12.33
N VAL A 36 0.11 4.84 -12.83
CA VAL A 36 0.39 6.28 -12.79
C VAL A 36 0.32 6.80 -11.35
N GLU A 37 -0.77 6.49 -10.64
CA GLU A 37 -1.02 6.96 -9.27
C GLU A 37 0.02 6.46 -8.26
N PHE A 38 0.46 5.21 -8.40
CA PHE A 38 1.39 4.59 -7.44
C PHE A 38 2.84 4.59 -7.93
N GLY A 39 3.15 5.21 -9.07
CA GLY A 39 4.49 5.25 -9.64
C GLY A 39 5.07 3.86 -9.95
N LEU A 40 4.23 2.90 -10.36
CA LEU A 40 4.67 1.52 -10.56
C LEU A 40 5.41 1.38 -11.89
N LEU A 41 6.48 0.58 -11.88
CA LEU A 41 7.22 0.22 -13.09
C LEU A 41 6.30 -0.48 -14.11
N ARG A 42 5.35 -1.29 -13.63
CA ARG A 42 4.40 -2.05 -14.46
C ARG A 42 3.00 -2.00 -13.88
N PRO A 43 1.96 -1.94 -14.74
CA PRO A 43 0.58 -2.00 -14.29
C PRO A 43 0.30 -3.35 -13.58
N PRO A 44 -0.52 -3.36 -12.53
CA PRO A 44 -0.94 -4.59 -11.89
C PRO A 44 -1.76 -5.44 -12.87
N GLY A 45 -1.49 -6.76 -12.88
CA GLY A 45 -2.18 -7.67 -13.78
C GLY A 45 -3.64 -7.92 -13.36
N LYS A 46 -4.45 -8.45 -14.30
CA LYS A 46 -5.89 -8.73 -14.13
C LYS A 46 -6.19 -9.52 -12.87
N THR A 47 -5.51 -10.65 -12.70
CA THR A 47 -5.70 -11.51 -11.52
C THR A 47 -5.37 -10.79 -10.21
N THR A 48 -4.44 -9.83 -10.23
CA THR A 48 -4.10 -9.04 -9.03
C THR A 48 -5.23 -8.08 -8.69
N ILE A 49 -5.74 -7.34 -9.68
CA ILE A 49 -6.86 -6.41 -9.49
C ILE A 49 -8.11 -7.16 -9.04
N ASP A 50 -8.46 -8.26 -9.73
CA ASP A 50 -9.62 -9.09 -9.38
C ASP A 50 -9.53 -9.62 -7.94
N ARG A 51 -8.34 -10.06 -7.50
CA ARG A 51 -8.11 -10.51 -6.11
C ARG A 51 -8.25 -9.37 -5.10
N ILE A 52 -7.81 -8.17 -5.42
CA ILE A 52 -7.94 -7.00 -4.53
C ILE A 52 -9.40 -6.59 -4.40
N ILE A 53 -10.14 -6.52 -5.51
CA ILE A 53 -11.56 -6.14 -5.53
C ILE A 53 -12.42 -7.21 -4.85
N SER A 54 -12.16 -8.48 -5.10
CA SER A 54 -12.90 -9.60 -4.48
C SER A 54 -12.55 -9.74 -2.99
N GLY A 55 -11.29 -9.52 -2.62
CA GLY A 55 -10.81 -9.54 -1.23
C GLY A 55 -11.07 -8.24 -0.44
N ARG A 56 -11.85 -7.29 -0.98
CA ARG A 56 -12.03 -5.95 -0.38
C ARG A 56 -12.54 -5.99 1.05
N ILE A 57 -13.48 -6.89 1.37
CA ILE A 57 -14.07 -7.01 2.71
C ILE A 57 -13.00 -7.43 3.73
N ALA A 58 -12.11 -8.34 3.35
CA ALA A 58 -11.00 -8.75 4.20
C ALA A 58 -9.98 -7.60 4.37
N LEU A 59 -9.71 -6.84 3.30
CA LEU A 59 -8.77 -5.71 3.35
C LEU A 59 -9.28 -4.52 4.18
N LEU A 60 -10.60 -4.27 4.16
CA LEU A 60 -11.25 -3.20 4.94
C LEU A 60 -11.39 -3.58 6.43
N ARG A 61 -11.56 -4.86 6.73
CA ARG A 61 -11.69 -5.36 8.11
C ARG A 61 -10.37 -5.41 8.87
N GLN A 62 -9.23 -5.48 8.16
CA GLN A 62 -7.92 -5.47 8.80
C GLN A 62 -7.62 -4.06 9.32
N PRO A 63 -7.37 -3.86 10.63
CA PRO A 63 -6.86 -2.60 11.11
C PRO A 63 -5.57 -2.32 10.34
N HIS A 64 -5.46 -1.12 9.78
CA HIS A 64 -4.25 -0.65 9.15
C HIS A 64 -3.14 -0.78 10.18
N GLU A 65 -2.30 -1.81 10.06
CA GLU A 65 -1.01 -1.85 10.74
C GLU A 65 -0.21 -0.72 10.11
N SER A 66 -0.44 0.46 10.68
CA SER A 66 0.38 1.63 10.52
C SER A 66 1.80 1.13 10.58
N ALA A 67 2.54 1.40 9.51
CA ALA A 67 3.97 1.28 9.50
C ALA A 67 4.58 2.29 10.49
N GLN A 68 4.18 2.22 11.76
CA GLN A 68 5.01 2.55 12.88
C GLN A 68 5.99 1.38 12.98
N ARG A 69 6.95 1.35 12.05
CA ARG A 69 8.27 0.89 12.46
C ARG A 69 8.62 1.79 13.63
N LYS A 70 8.34 1.31 14.84
CA LYS A 70 8.97 1.83 16.05
C LYS A 70 10.45 1.83 15.72
N ASN A 71 11.00 3.00 15.40
CA ASN A 71 12.37 3.29 15.75
C ASN A 71 12.42 2.95 17.24
N LYS A 72 12.91 1.75 17.57
CA LYS A 72 13.43 1.53 18.91
C LYS A 72 14.48 2.63 19.06
N PRO A 73 14.34 3.60 19.99
CA PRO A 73 15.51 4.37 20.34
C PRO A 73 16.58 3.36 20.74
N SER A 74 17.73 3.43 20.07
CA SER A 74 18.90 2.68 20.45
C SER A 74 19.17 2.97 21.94
N PRO A 75 19.46 1.97 22.79
CA PRO A 75 19.79 2.20 24.21
C PRO A 75 20.97 3.19 24.41
N PHE A 76 21.74 3.46 23.35
CA PHE A 76 22.92 4.32 23.37
C PHE A 76 22.62 5.83 23.24
N GLN A 77 21.36 6.26 23.06
CA GLN A 77 21.03 7.68 22.84
C GLN A 77 20.64 8.47 24.11
N LEU A 78 20.81 7.91 25.31
CA LEU A 78 20.49 8.59 26.57
C LEU A 78 21.72 9.01 27.40
N GLN A 79 22.93 9.07 26.82
CA GLN A 79 24.15 9.43 27.59
C GLN A 79 24.91 10.66 27.07
N ILE A 80 24.21 11.68 26.58
CA ILE A 80 24.82 12.99 26.33
C ILE A 80 23.84 14.08 26.75
N ASP A 81 23.65 14.27 28.06
CA ASP A 81 23.21 15.58 28.61
C ASP A 81 23.47 15.72 30.12
N GLN A 82 24.60 15.22 30.62
CA GLN A 82 25.01 15.46 32.01
C GLN A 82 26.52 15.74 32.06
N ASN A 83 26.94 16.85 31.44
CA ASN A 83 28.20 17.49 31.82
C ASN A 83 28.19 18.99 31.47
N ILE A 84 27.36 19.75 32.18
CA ILE A 84 27.54 21.19 32.34
C ILE A 84 27.24 21.53 33.80
N VAL A 85 28.23 21.35 34.70
CA VAL A 85 28.70 22.35 35.67
C VAL A 85 29.92 21.82 36.41
#